data_AF-A0A258AS52-F1
#
_entry.id   AF-A0A258AS52-F1
#
_cell.length_a   1.000
_cell.length_b   1.000
_cell.length_c   1.000
_cell.angle_alpha   90.00
_cell.angle_beta   90.00
_cell.angle_gamma   90.00
#
_symmetry.space_group_name_H-M   'P 1'
#
loop_
_entity.id
_entity.type
_entity.pdbx_description
1 polymer ?
#
loop_
_entity_poly.entity_id
_entity_poly.type
_entity_poly.pdbx_seq_one_letter_code
_entity_poly.pdbx_strand_id
1 'polypeptide(L)'
;MTAKRIPKSVQRFSDENARQYKNAGCVSDPLGSKRTLRVILGDQLSTRLEIIRSVDRAKDVILIAEVGDEAAYVKHHVKKIAFVFAAMRHYADALTKAGYTVRYVKLDDPENTHS
;
A
#
# COMPACT_ATOMS: atom_id res chain seq x y z
N MET A 1 -12.17 23.11 22.81
CA MET A 1 -11.71 22.25 21.69
C MET A 1 -12.91 21.46 21.21
N THR A 2 -13.62 21.95 20.20
CA THR A 2 -14.95 21.42 19.83
C THR A 2 -14.77 20.41 18.69
N ALA A 3 -15.06 19.14 18.97
CA ALA A 3 -15.09 18.09 17.95
C ALA A 3 -16.12 18.48 16.87
N LYS A 4 -15.68 18.58 15.62
CA LYS A 4 -16.55 18.87 14.47
C LYS A 4 -17.60 17.76 14.39
N ARG A 5 -18.85 18.12 14.69
CA ARG A 5 -20.00 17.21 14.71
C ARG A 5 -20.21 16.67 13.30
N ILE A 6 -19.99 15.37 13.10
CA ILE A 6 -20.18 14.71 11.82
C ILE A 6 -21.66 14.85 11.41
N PRO A 7 -21.97 15.27 10.17
CA PRO A 7 -23.35 15.37 9.70
C PRO A 7 -24.08 14.04 9.87
N LYS A 8 -25.32 14.06 10.37
CA LYS A 8 -26.12 12.84 10.62
C LYS A 8 -26.32 11.97 9.37
N SER A 9 -26.19 12.53 8.18
CA SER A 9 -26.21 11.81 6.90
C SER A 9 -24.95 10.97 6.68
N VAL A 10 -23.77 11.49 7.03
CA VAL A 10 -22.49 10.79 6.94
C VAL A 10 -22.39 9.72 8.03
N GLN A 11 -22.90 10.02 9.23
CA GLN A 11 -22.98 9.03 10.31
C GLN A 11 -23.89 7.85 9.92
N ARG A 12 -25.07 8.13 9.33
CA ARG A 12 -25.97 7.08 8.82
C ARG A 12 -25.34 6.25 7.71
N PHE A 13 -24.65 6.88 6.76
CA PHE A 13 -23.96 6.16 5.69
C PHE A 13 -22.84 5.25 6.23
N SER A 14 -22.09 5.72 7.23
CA SER A 14 -21.05 4.93 7.88
C SER A 14 -21.62 3.80 8.73
N ASP A 15 -22.74 4.02 9.43
CA ASP A 15 -23.41 3.01 10.25
C ASP A 15 -24.14 1.97 9.39
N GLU A 16 -24.70 2.36 8.24
CA GLU A 16 -25.31 1.46 7.24
C GLU A 16 -24.24 0.58 6.57
N ASN A 17 -23.11 1.15 6.14
CA ASN A 17 -21.98 0.38 5.63
C ASN A 17 -21.41 -0.55 6.71
N ALA A 18 -21.21 -0.06 7.94
CA ALA A 18 -20.69 -0.90 9.04
C ALA A 18 -21.65 -2.04 9.43
N ARG A 19 -22.97 -1.83 9.31
CA ARG A 19 -23.97 -2.89 9.47
C ARG A 19 -23.94 -3.88 8.31
N GLN A 20 -23.70 -3.42 7.09
CA GLN A 20 -23.50 -4.31 5.93
C GLN A 20 -22.31 -5.25 6.14
N TYR A 21 -21.21 -4.77 6.75
CA TYR A 21 -20.05 -5.61 7.05
C TYR A 21 -20.20 -6.49 8.30
N LYS A 22 -21.09 -6.15 9.24
CA LYS A 22 -21.35 -6.95 10.46
C LYS A 22 -22.48 -7.98 10.31
N ASN A 23 -23.48 -7.72 9.47
CA ASN A 23 -24.61 -8.62 9.23
C ASN A 23 -24.35 -9.63 8.09
N ALA A 24 -23.20 -9.54 7.43
CA ALA A 24 -22.69 -10.60 6.58
C ALA A 24 -22.16 -11.76 7.44
N GLY A 25 -23.08 -12.40 8.19
CA GLY A 25 -22.82 -13.71 8.78
C GLY A 25 -22.53 -14.70 7.65
N CYS A 26 -21.39 -15.40 7.75
CA CYS A 26 -21.04 -16.57 6.94
C CYS A 26 -21.33 -16.42 5.44
N VAL A 27 -20.68 -15.48 4.75
CA VAL A 27 -20.39 -15.70 3.33
C VAL A 27 -19.18 -16.62 3.29
N SER A 28 -19.41 -17.91 3.04
CA SER A 28 -18.39 -18.72 2.39
C SER A 28 -18.13 -18.03 1.05
N ASP A 29 -16.95 -17.41 0.90
CA ASP A 29 -16.56 -16.68 -0.31
C ASP A 29 -16.86 -17.54 -1.56
N PRO A 30 -17.83 -17.17 -2.42
CA PRO A 30 -18.18 -17.97 -3.60
C PRO A 30 -17.14 -17.80 -4.74
N LEU A 31 -16.07 -17.04 -4.49
CA LEU A 31 -14.90 -16.88 -5.34
C LEU A 31 -13.68 -17.18 -4.46
N GLY A 32 -13.05 -18.34 -4.67
CA GLY A 32 -11.94 -18.79 -3.83
C GLY A 32 -10.93 -17.70 -3.48
N SER A 33 -10.76 -17.44 -2.18
CA SER A 33 -9.64 -16.71 -1.58
C SER A 33 -9.33 -15.32 -2.17
N LYS A 34 -9.98 -14.27 -1.65
CA LYS A 34 -9.67 -12.87 -1.93
C LYS A 34 -8.18 -12.55 -1.70
N ARG A 35 -7.49 -12.08 -2.75
CA ARG A 35 -6.09 -11.61 -2.69
C ARG A 35 -6.04 -10.08 -2.62
N THR A 36 -5.16 -9.53 -1.79
CA THR A 36 -5.00 -8.08 -1.63
C THR A 36 -3.67 -7.62 -2.19
N LEU A 37 -3.68 -6.54 -2.98
CA LEU A 37 -2.48 -5.83 -3.37
C LEU A 37 -2.16 -4.75 -2.32
N ARG A 38 -0.95 -4.78 -1.76
CA ARG A 38 -0.46 -3.84 -0.76
C ARG A 38 0.57 -2.92 -1.38
N VAL A 39 0.22 -1.65 -1.61
CA VAL A 39 1.15 -0.68 -2.21
C VAL A 39 1.97 -0.01 -1.11
N ILE A 40 3.28 0.08 -1.30
CA ILE A 40 4.20 0.83 -0.43
C ILE A 40 4.96 1.85 -1.28
N LEU A 41 4.87 3.12 -0.87
CA LEU A 41 5.53 4.25 -1.53
C LEU A 41 6.93 4.52 -0.95
N GLY A 42 7.74 5.31 -1.65
CA GLY A 42 9.14 5.58 -1.29
C GLY A 42 9.34 6.35 0.03
N ASP A 43 8.31 7.02 0.53
CA ASP A 43 8.30 7.73 1.82
C ASP A 43 7.84 6.85 3.00
N GLN A 44 7.29 5.66 2.72
CA GLN A 44 6.69 4.78 3.70
C GLN A 44 7.63 3.67 4.22
N LEU A 45 8.94 3.72 3.93
CA LEU A 45 9.89 2.62 4.15
C LEU A 45 10.23 2.33 5.63
N SER A 46 9.24 1.86 6.38
CA SER A 46 9.35 1.56 7.81
C SER A 46 8.89 0.14 8.12
N THR A 47 9.71 -0.58 8.87
CA THR A 47 9.40 -1.95 9.34
C THR A 47 8.22 -1.99 10.34
N ARG A 48 7.78 -0.84 10.83
CA ARG A 48 6.65 -0.71 11.77
C ARG A 48 5.32 -0.40 11.10
N LEU A 49 5.26 -0.33 9.77
CA LEU A 49 4.01 -0.08 9.07
C LEU A 49 2.95 -1.12 9.42
N GLU A 50 1.75 -0.66 9.77
CA GLU A 50 0.59 -1.52 9.99
C GLU A 50 0.23 -2.36 8.75
N ILE A 51 0.60 -1.87 7.56
CA ILE A 51 0.41 -2.59 6.30
C ILE A 51 1.09 -3.96 6.33
N ILE A 52 2.27 -4.07 6.96
CA ILE A 52 3.06 -5.31 7.06
C ILE A 52 2.41 -6.30 8.04
N ARG A 53 1.83 -5.78 9.13
CA ARG A 53 1.23 -6.59 10.20
C ARG A 53 -0.05 -7.30 9.76
N SER A 54 -0.74 -6.74 8.78
CA SER A 54 -2.02 -7.25 8.29
C SER A 54 -1.88 -8.07 7.00
N VAL A 55 -0.67 -8.25 6.44
CA VAL A 55 -0.45 -9.02 5.20
C VAL A 55 -0.68 -10.50 5.44
N ASP A 56 -1.57 -11.11 4.65
CA ASP A 56 -1.63 -12.57 4.54
C ASP A 56 -0.55 -13.04 3.57
N ARG A 57 0.55 -13.60 4.10
CA ARG A 57 1.71 -14.02 3.30
C ARG A 57 1.40 -15.08 2.24
N ALA A 58 0.32 -15.85 2.41
CA ALA A 58 -0.06 -16.88 1.44
C ALA A 58 -0.82 -16.32 0.23
N LYS A 59 -1.34 -15.09 0.32
CA LYS A 59 -2.32 -14.56 -0.65
C LYS A 59 -2.00 -13.16 -1.17
N ASP A 60 -1.45 -12.33 -0.30
CA ASP A 60 -1.23 -10.91 -0.59
C ASP A 60 0.11 -10.69 -1.29
N VAL A 61 0.15 -9.65 -2.11
CA VAL A 61 1.36 -9.20 -2.81
C VAL A 61 1.66 -7.77 -2.39
N ILE A 62 2.91 -7.50 -2.03
CA ILE A 62 3.40 -6.15 -1.77
C ILE A 62 3.96 -5.59 -3.07
N LEU A 63 3.42 -4.47 -3.54
CA LEU A 63 3.93 -3.72 -4.69
C LEU A 63 4.77 -2.53 -4.21
N ILE A 64 5.99 -2.44 -4.72
CA ILE A 64 6.85 -1.27 -4.61
C ILE A 64 7.27 -0.88 -6.03
N ALA A 65 7.07 0.36 -6.43
CA ALA A 65 7.39 0.83 -7.78
C ALA A 65 8.17 2.15 -7.71
N GLU A 66 9.28 2.23 -8.43
CA GLU A 66 10.00 3.49 -8.65
C GLU A 66 9.22 4.32 -9.71
N VAL A 67 8.65 5.47 -9.30
CA VAL A 67 7.87 6.35 -10.20
C VAL A 67 8.65 7.63 -10.49
N GLY A 68 8.73 7.99 -11.77
CA GLY A 68 9.54 9.12 -12.26
C GLY A 68 8.92 10.48 -11.98
N ASP A 69 7.59 10.56 -11.96
CA ASP A 69 6.86 11.83 -11.82
C ASP A 69 7.00 12.47 -10.43
N GLU A 70 7.16 11.67 -9.37
CA GLU A 70 7.52 12.18 -8.02
C GLU A 70 8.97 12.70 -7.94
N ALA A 71 9.83 12.30 -8.90
CA ALA A 71 11.23 12.71 -8.99
C ALA A 71 11.44 13.98 -9.84
N ALA A 72 10.47 14.35 -10.68
CA ALA A 72 10.60 15.43 -11.66
C ALA A 72 9.97 16.78 -11.24
N TYR A 73 9.14 16.82 -10.18
CA TYR A 73 8.29 17.99 -9.91
C TYR A 73 8.98 19.18 -9.20
N VAL A 74 10.19 19.01 -8.67
CA VAL A 74 10.98 20.11 -8.08
C VAL A 74 12.45 19.86 -8.39
N LYS A 75 13.33 20.88 -8.34
CA LYS A 75 14.80 20.70 -8.38
C LYS A 75 15.26 19.85 -7.19
N HIS A 76 15.01 18.55 -7.23
CA HIS A 76 15.54 17.61 -6.28
C HIS A 76 16.97 17.32 -6.68
N HIS A 77 17.87 17.54 -5.72
CA HIS A 77 19.26 17.14 -5.85
C HIS A 77 19.27 15.64 -6.18
N VAL A 78 19.92 15.24 -7.27
CA VAL A 78 19.99 13.84 -7.79
C VAL A 78 20.26 12.81 -6.68
N LYS A 79 21.02 13.19 -5.65
CA LYS A 79 21.32 12.39 -4.47
C LYS A 79 20.08 11.97 -3.67
N LYS A 80 19.04 12.81 -3.57
CA LYS A 80 17.79 12.49 -2.85
C LYS A 80 17.05 11.35 -3.54
N ILE A 81 16.91 11.42 -4.87
CA ILE A 81 16.21 10.40 -5.66
C ILE A 81 16.99 9.08 -5.59
N ALA A 82 18.31 9.13 -5.83
CA ALA A 82 19.17 7.97 -5.72
C ALA A 82 19.11 7.32 -4.32
N PHE A 83 19.06 8.15 -3.25
CA PHE A 83 18.91 7.67 -1.88
C PHE A 83 17.58 6.96 -1.65
N VAL A 84 16.47 7.55 -2.09
CA VAL A 84 15.14 6.94 -1.93
C VAL A 84 15.06 5.61 -2.68
N PHE A 85 15.52 5.55 -3.94
CA PHE A 85 15.50 4.29 -4.69
C PHE A 85 16.41 3.23 -4.07
N ALA A 86 17.60 3.59 -3.61
CA ALA A 86 18.45 2.66 -2.86
C ALA A 86 17.72 2.12 -1.62
N ALA A 87 17.08 2.99 -0.84
CA ALA A 87 16.30 2.58 0.33
C ALA A 87 15.13 1.67 -0.05
N MET A 88 14.39 1.97 -1.12
CA MET A 88 13.27 1.15 -1.61
C MET A 88 13.75 -0.25 -2.01
N ARG A 89 14.87 -0.36 -2.73
CA ARG A 89 15.47 -1.63 -3.15
C ARG A 89 15.87 -2.47 -1.93
N HIS A 90 16.61 -1.87 -0.99
CA HIS A 90 17.00 -2.55 0.25
C HIS A 90 15.80 -3.00 1.08
N TYR A 91 14.74 -2.21 1.11
CA TYR A 91 13.52 -2.53 1.83
C TYR A 91 12.75 -3.69 1.18
N ALA A 92 12.63 -3.70 -0.15
CA ALA A 92 12.02 -4.80 -0.90
C ALA A 92 12.78 -6.12 -0.68
N ASP A 93 14.11 -6.07 -0.69
CA ASP A 93 14.96 -7.23 -0.37
C ASP A 93 14.74 -7.73 1.06
N ALA A 94 14.65 -6.81 2.03
CA ALA A 94 14.41 -7.17 3.42
C ALA A 94 13.04 -7.86 3.61
N LEU A 95 12.00 -7.36 2.95
CA LEU A 95 10.67 -7.98 2.97
C LEU A 95 10.68 -9.36 2.28
N THR A 96 11.35 -9.48 1.14
CA THR A 96 11.47 -10.77 0.44
C THR A 96 12.17 -11.80 1.32
N LYS A 97 13.28 -11.42 1.97
CA LYS A 97 14.02 -12.27 2.93
C LYS A 97 13.19 -12.63 4.17
N ALA A 98 12.25 -11.78 4.57
CA ALA A 98 11.32 -12.05 5.65
C ALA A 98 10.12 -12.94 5.25
N GLY A 99 10.07 -13.40 3.99
CA GLY A 99 9.06 -14.32 3.48
C GLY A 99 7.79 -13.66 2.94
N TYR A 100 7.85 -12.37 2.60
CA TYR A 100 6.74 -11.69 1.92
C TYR A 100 6.85 -11.86 0.40
N THR A 101 5.70 -11.96 -0.27
CA THR A 101 5.63 -11.89 -1.74
C THR A 101 5.72 -10.43 -2.16
N VAL A 102 6.85 -10.04 -2.76
CA VAL A 102 7.11 -8.66 -3.19
C VAL A 102 7.23 -8.59 -4.70
N ARG A 103 6.47 -7.69 -5.32
CA ARG A 103 6.65 -7.25 -6.70
C ARG A 103 7.33 -5.89 -6.67
N TYR A 104 8.56 -5.84 -7.16
CA TYR A 104 9.31 -4.59 -7.31
C TYR A 104 9.33 -4.18 -8.79
N VAL A 105 8.98 -2.93 -9.09
CA VAL A 105 9.07 -2.35 -10.44
C VAL A 105 10.12 -1.25 -10.42
N LYS A 106 11.17 -1.41 -11.23
CA LYS A 106 12.24 -0.41 -11.32
C LYS A 106 11.83 0.74 -12.22
N LEU A 107 12.53 1.86 -12.10
CA LEU A 107 12.30 3.03 -12.92
C LEU A 107 12.63 2.75 -14.38
N ASP A 108 13.67 1.96 -14.65
CA ASP A 108 14.12 1.57 -15.98
C ASP A 108 13.46 0.30 -16.52
N ASP A 109 12.40 -0.19 -15.85
CA ASP A 109 11.63 -1.33 -16.33
C ASP A 109 10.87 -0.93 -17.61
N PRO A 110 11.04 -1.65 -18.74
CA PRO A 110 10.41 -1.28 -20.01
C PRO A 110 8.87 -1.26 -19.95
N GLU A 111 8.26 -1.96 -18.99
CA GLU A 111 6.81 -1.98 -18.78
C GLU A 111 6.33 -0.93 -17.76
N ASN A 112 7.22 -0.12 -17.20
CA ASN A 112 6.85 0.97 -16.29
C ASN A 112 6.47 2.22 -17.09
N THR A 113 5.17 2.52 -17.15
CA THR A 113 4.63 3.64 -17.95
C THR A 113 4.75 5.00 -17.28
N HIS A 114 5.26 5.07 -16.04
CA HIS A 114 5.46 6.29 -15.26
C HIS A 114 4.23 7.18 -15.00
N SER A 115 3.01 6.66 -15.19
CA SER A 115 1.75 7.42 -15.21
C SER A 115 0.73 6.97 -14.16
#